data_AF-A0A7R9VJC1-F1
#
_entry.id   AF-A0A7R9VJC1-F1
#
_cell.length_a   1.000
_cell.length_b   1.000
_cell.length_c   1.000
_cell.angle_alpha   90.00
_cell.angle_beta   90.00
_cell.angle_gamma   90.00
#
_symmetry.space_group_name_H-M   'P 1'
#
loop_
_entity.id
_entity.type
_entity.pdbx_description
1 polymer ?
#
loop_
_entity_poly.entity_id
_entity_poly.type
_entity_poly.pdbx_seq_one_letter_code
_entity_poly.pdbx_strand_id
1 'polypeptide(L)'
;QVHPSVRRDIFEVSRYLSELSVCDRFFMEFQPSSIAYAAVLNVTESICFSRLSPAHRSNFINALATEANMDHRAADVVAAQKRLKEKYMSSIGYHMQGKGKHALGMQPAQHDDVMPCCGGRAQSSSSIDSTMSSVNRASPSPRRTAIASVSSVCTSGRISIRQH
;
A
#
# COMPACT_ATOMS: atom_id res chain seq x y z
N GLN A 1 -26.60 13.38 -6.66
CA GLN A 1 -26.58 13.24 -5.19
C GLN A 1 -25.86 11.94 -4.85
N VAL A 2 -24.93 11.93 -3.88
CA VAL A 2 -24.11 10.74 -3.53
C VAL A 2 -24.86 9.88 -2.50
N HIS A 3 -24.83 8.55 -2.67
CA HIS A 3 -25.52 7.63 -1.76
C HIS A 3 -24.98 7.72 -0.32
N PRO A 4 -25.83 7.70 0.73
CA PRO A 4 -25.39 7.85 2.12
C PRO A 4 -24.34 6.83 2.57
N SER A 5 -24.40 5.59 2.08
CA SER A 5 -23.38 4.59 2.41
C SER A 5 -21.99 4.96 1.88
N VAL A 6 -21.90 5.62 0.72
CA VAL A 6 -20.61 6.08 0.18
C VAL A 6 -20.03 7.18 1.06
N ARG A 7 -20.87 8.11 1.54
CA ARG A 7 -20.43 9.17 2.47
C ARG A 7 -19.89 8.58 3.77
N ARG A 8 -20.57 7.56 4.30
CA ARG A 8 -20.15 6.84 5.51
C ARG A 8 -18.80 6.16 5.31
N ASP A 9 -18.62 5.44 4.20
CA ASP A 9 -17.34 4.78 3.89
C ASP A 9 -16.21 5.79 3.73
N ILE A 10 -16.46 6.93 3.06
CA ILE A 10 -15.48 8.01 2.94
C ILE A 10 -15.03 8.45 4.33
N PHE A 11 -15.98 8.70 5.23
CA PHE A 11 -15.69 9.15 6.58
C PHE A 11 -14.94 8.09 7.42
N GLU A 12 -15.43 6.86 7.45
CA GLU A 12 -14.86 5.77 8.26
C GLU A 12 -13.43 5.43 7.82
N VAL A 13 -13.19 5.30 6.52
CA VAL A 13 -11.84 4.98 6.02
C VAL A 13 -10.90 6.18 6.17
N SER A 14 -11.38 7.42 5.97
CA SER A 14 -10.53 8.62 6.16
C SER A 14 -10.11 8.79 7.62
N ARG A 15 -11.02 8.50 8.56
CA ARG A 15 -10.72 8.46 9.99
C ARG A 15 -9.66 7.41 10.30
N TYR A 16 -9.82 6.19 9.80
CA TYR A 16 -8.83 5.13 10.00
C TYR A 16 -7.45 5.49 9.45
N LEU A 17 -7.37 6.08 8.25
CA LEU A 17 -6.11 6.58 7.71
C LEU A 17 -5.49 7.67 8.59
N SER A 18 -6.33 8.56 9.15
CA SER A 18 -5.86 9.59 10.08
C SER A 18 -5.32 8.98 11.37
N GLU A 19 -5.94 7.92 11.89
CA GLU A 19 -5.45 7.18 13.07
C GLU A 19 -4.11 6.48 12.77
N LEU A 20 -3.96 5.87 11.58
CA LEU A 20 -2.68 5.31 11.12
C LEU A 20 -1.57 6.35 11.07
N SER A 21 -1.89 7.61 10.75
CA SER A 21 -0.90 8.68 10.69
C SER A 21 -0.26 8.97 12.05
N VAL A 22 -1.03 8.86 13.14
CA VAL A 22 -0.55 9.12 14.50
C VAL A 22 0.48 8.07 14.95
N CYS A 23 0.42 6.87 14.36
CA CYS A 23 1.31 5.75 14.70
C CYS A 23 2.64 5.75 13.91
N ASP A 24 2.84 6.66 12.94
CA ASP A 24 4.07 6.73 12.15
C ASP A 24 4.75 8.10 12.30
N ARG A 25 5.99 8.09 12.81
CA ARG A 25 6.80 9.29 13.04
C ARG A 25 6.98 10.14 11.79
N PHE A 26 6.89 9.54 10.60
CA PHE A 26 6.92 10.26 9.33
C PHE A 26 5.93 11.43 9.32
N PHE A 27 4.73 11.28 9.90
CA PHE A 27 3.69 12.31 9.84
C PHE A 27 3.91 13.48 10.80
N MET A 28 4.88 13.40 11.72
CA MET A 28 5.15 14.48 12.68
C MET A 28 5.67 15.76 12.01
N GLU A 29 6.22 15.65 10.80
CA GLU A 29 6.75 16.78 10.04
C GLU A 29 5.67 17.49 9.20
N PHE A 30 4.46 16.94 9.10
CA PHE A 30 3.40 17.44 8.23
C PHE A 30 2.29 18.14 9.02
N GLN A 31 1.63 19.09 8.37
CA GLN A 31 0.45 19.74 8.93
C GLN A 31 -0.72 18.75 9.04
N PRO A 32 -1.48 18.75 10.16
CA PRO A 32 -2.65 17.87 10.32
C PRO A 32 -3.69 18.01 9.21
N SER A 33 -3.88 19.22 8.67
CA SER A 33 -4.76 19.47 7.52
C SER A 33 -4.28 18.75 6.25
N SER A 34 -2.97 18.76 5.98
CA SER A 34 -2.37 18.03 4.85
C SER A 34 -2.58 16.52 4.96
N ILE A 35 -2.44 15.98 6.18
CA ILE A 35 -2.66 14.57 6.46
C ILE A 35 -4.13 14.20 6.26
N ALA A 36 -5.05 14.99 6.82
CA ALA A 36 -6.49 14.78 6.68
C ALA A 36 -6.94 14.88 5.21
N TYR A 37 -6.42 15.86 4.48
CA TYR A 37 -6.70 16.02 3.05
C TYR A 37 -6.18 14.83 2.24
N ALA A 38 -4.93 14.41 2.48
CA ALA A 38 -4.34 13.22 1.86
C ALA A 38 -5.11 11.93 2.16
N ALA A 39 -5.65 11.78 3.38
CA ALA A 39 -6.52 10.66 3.74
C ALA A 39 -7.78 10.64 2.89
N VAL A 40 -8.49 11.76 2.76
CA VAL A 40 -9.70 11.86 1.93
C VAL A 40 -9.41 11.61 0.45
N LEU A 41 -8.28 12.10 -0.07
CA LEU A 41 -7.84 11.80 -1.43
C LEU A 41 -7.66 10.29 -1.67
N ASN A 42 -6.99 9.58 -0.74
CA ASN A 42 -6.82 8.12 -0.84
C ASN A 42 -8.15 7.36 -0.86
N VAL A 43 -9.12 7.77 -0.04
CA VAL A 43 -10.42 7.09 0.00
C VAL A 43 -11.24 7.37 -1.25
N THR A 44 -11.26 8.62 -1.71
CA THR A 44 -11.99 8.99 -2.93
C THR A 44 -11.42 8.33 -4.18
N GLU A 45 -10.10 8.12 -4.25
CA GLU A 45 -9.44 7.38 -5.31
C GLU A 45 -9.78 5.88 -5.31
N SER A 46 -9.88 5.27 -4.12
CA SER A 46 -10.07 3.82 -3.96
C SER A 46 -11.52 3.34 -4.09
N ILE A 47 -12.52 4.22 -3.96
CA ILE A 47 -13.92 3.86 -4.18
C ILE A 47 -14.14 3.44 -5.64
N CYS A 48 -14.80 2.31 -5.87
CA CYS A 48 -15.10 1.83 -7.22
C CYS A 48 -15.93 2.85 -8.04
N PHE A 49 -15.67 2.93 -9.35
CA PHE A 49 -16.41 3.80 -10.27
C PHE A 49 -17.92 3.54 -10.30
N SER A 50 -18.35 2.31 -9.99
CA SER A 50 -19.76 1.94 -9.87
C SER A 50 -20.49 2.63 -8.70
N ARG A 51 -19.75 3.07 -7.67
CA ARG A 51 -20.31 3.71 -6.47
C ARG A 51 -20.15 5.23 -6.49
N LEU A 52 -19.14 5.74 -7.18
CA LEU A 52 -18.87 7.18 -7.32
C LEU A 52 -18.34 7.47 -8.73
N SER A 53 -19.14 8.17 -9.53
CA SER A 53 -18.74 8.51 -10.90
C SER A 53 -17.51 9.43 -10.92
N PRO A 54 -16.69 9.39 -11.98
CA PRO A 54 -15.50 10.25 -12.10
C PRO A 54 -15.83 11.74 -11.95
N ALA A 55 -16.94 12.20 -12.55
CA ALA A 55 -17.37 13.60 -12.45
C ALA A 55 -17.68 14.02 -11.00
N HIS A 56 -18.41 13.19 -10.25
CA HIS A 56 -18.69 13.49 -8.84
C HIS A 56 -17.42 13.48 -7.98
N ARG A 57 -16.47 12.58 -8.29
CA ARG A 57 -15.17 12.53 -7.61
C ARG A 57 -14.36 13.79 -7.85
N SER A 58 -14.19 14.21 -9.11
CA SER A 58 -13.45 15.43 -9.44
C SER A 58 -14.12 16.66 -8.84
N ASN A 59 -15.45 16.77 -8.91
CA ASN A 59 -16.18 17.88 -8.30
C ASN A 59 -15.99 17.91 -6.77
N PHE A 60 -16.03 16.76 -6.11
CA PHE A 60 -15.80 16.66 -4.67
C PHE A 60 -14.37 17.06 -4.28
N ILE A 61 -13.36 16.58 -5.01
CA ILE A 61 -11.96 16.91 -4.74
C ILE A 61 -11.70 18.40 -4.97
N ASN A 62 -12.25 18.98 -6.04
CA ASN A 62 -12.12 20.41 -6.35
C ASN A 62 -12.80 21.28 -5.29
N ALA A 63 -14.00 20.89 -4.86
CA ALA A 63 -14.70 21.57 -3.77
C ALA A 63 -13.87 21.50 -2.48
N LEU A 64 -13.36 20.33 -2.12
CA LEU A 64 -12.55 20.15 -0.92
C LEU A 64 -11.23 20.95 -0.99
N ALA A 65 -10.57 20.97 -2.14
CA ALA A 65 -9.37 21.78 -2.37
C ALA A 65 -9.64 23.28 -2.15
N THR A 66 -10.80 23.75 -2.64
CA THR A 66 -11.23 25.15 -2.49
C THR A 66 -11.54 25.48 -1.03
N GLU A 67 -12.33 24.65 -0.35
CA GLU A 67 -12.72 24.87 1.05
C GLU A 67 -11.54 24.75 2.02
N ALA A 68 -10.62 23.82 1.78
CA ALA A 68 -9.44 23.64 2.62
C ALA A 68 -8.30 24.61 2.25
N ASN A 69 -8.41 25.33 1.13
CA ASN A 69 -7.34 26.12 0.52
C ASN A 69 -6.04 25.31 0.36
N MET A 70 -6.16 24.10 -0.21
CA MET A 70 -5.05 23.15 -0.36
C MET A 70 -4.90 22.69 -1.82
N ASP A 71 -3.65 22.50 -2.23
CA ASP A 71 -3.31 21.89 -3.52
C ASP A 71 -3.03 20.39 -3.35
N HIS A 72 -3.77 19.54 -4.08
CA HIS A 72 -3.54 18.09 -4.12
C HIS A 72 -2.18 17.70 -4.73
N ARG A 73 -1.51 18.63 -5.41
CA ARG A 73 -0.17 18.44 -5.98
C ARG A 73 0.95 18.95 -5.09
N ALA A 74 0.62 19.57 -3.95
CA ALA A 74 1.62 20.00 -2.99
C ALA A 74 2.47 18.80 -2.54
N ALA A 75 3.79 18.99 -2.45
CA ALA A 75 4.73 17.91 -2.14
C ALA A 75 4.36 17.18 -0.84
N ASP A 76 3.93 17.94 0.16
CA ASP A 76 3.52 17.42 1.47
C ASP A 76 2.29 16.51 1.38
N VAL A 77 1.28 16.93 0.61
CA VAL A 77 0.06 16.16 0.41
C VAL A 77 0.36 14.89 -0.35
N VAL A 78 1.16 14.96 -1.42
CA VAL A 78 1.56 13.80 -2.23
C VAL A 78 2.38 12.80 -1.41
N ALA A 79 3.32 13.28 -0.60
CA ALA A 79 4.14 12.44 0.26
C ALA A 79 3.30 11.76 1.35
N ALA A 80 2.43 12.52 2.04
CA ALA A 80 1.50 11.99 3.03
C ALA A 80 0.53 10.98 2.41
N GLN A 81 -0.03 11.29 1.23
CA GLN A 81 -0.96 10.42 0.51
C GLN A 81 -0.30 9.08 0.18
N LYS A 82 0.89 9.10 -0.42
CA LYS A 82 1.65 7.89 -0.74
C LYS A 82 1.93 7.06 0.50
N ARG A 83 2.42 7.68 1.58
CA ARG A 83 2.76 6.98 2.82
C ARG A 83 1.54 6.37 3.49
N LEU A 84 0.43 7.10 3.55
CA LEU A 84 -0.85 6.59 4.06
C LEU A 84 -1.33 5.38 3.26
N LYS A 85 -1.23 5.43 1.93
CA LYS A 85 -1.61 4.32 1.05
C LYS A 85 -0.77 3.08 1.31
N GLU A 86 0.55 3.22 1.44
CA GLU A 86 1.45 2.12 1.80
C GLU A 86 1.12 1.50 3.16
N LYS A 87 0.88 2.34 4.18
CA LYS A 87 0.49 1.89 5.52
C LYS A 87 -0.84 1.17 5.53
N TYR A 88 -1.82 1.69 4.80
CA TYR A 88 -3.14 1.08 4.64
C TYR A 88 -3.06 -0.29 3.97
N MET A 89 -2.29 -0.42 2.88
CA MET A 89 -2.10 -1.72 2.22
C MET A 89 -1.36 -2.73 3.11
N SER A 90 -0.43 -2.25 3.93
CA SER A 90 0.28 -3.08 4.90
C SER A 90 -0.60 -3.50 6.09
N SER A 91 -1.53 -2.65 6.53
CA SER A 91 -2.46 -2.97 7.62
C SER A 91 -3.61 -3.88 7.18
N ILE A 92 -4.03 -3.78 5.92
CA ILE A 92 -5.05 -4.67 5.34
C ILE A 92 -4.52 -6.08 5.05
N GLY A 93 -3.20 -6.26 5.00
CA GLY A 93 -2.53 -7.56 4.85
C GLY A 93 -2.95 -8.65 5.85
N TYR A 94 -3.76 -8.32 6.86
CA TYR A 94 -4.36 -9.27 7.81
C TYR A 94 -5.89 -9.18 8.00
N HIS A 95 -6.66 -8.36 7.27
CA HIS A 95 -8.07 -8.14 7.66
C HIS A 95 -9.16 -8.05 6.57
N MET A 96 -8.89 -8.16 5.27
CA MET A 96 -9.97 -8.16 4.25
C MET A 96 -9.84 -9.21 3.13
N GLN A 97 -9.31 -10.40 3.44
CA GLN A 97 -9.68 -11.65 2.73
C GLN A 97 -10.57 -12.48 3.66
N GLY A 98 -11.88 -12.25 3.65
CA GLY A 98 -12.77 -13.00 4.55
C GLY A 98 -14.27 -12.79 4.39
N LYS A 99 -14.74 -12.18 3.29
CA LYS A 99 -16.16 -12.23 2.89
C LYS A 99 -16.29 -12.64 1.44
N GLY A 100 -15.72 -13.80 1.12
CA GLY A 100 -15.99 -14.56 -0.09
C GLY A 100 -16.21 -16.00 0.33
N LYS A 101 -17.46 -16.45 0.31
CA LYS A 101 -17.88 -17.82 0.64
C LYS A 101 -17.25 -18.80 -0.35
N HIS A 102 -16.12 -19.43 -0.04
CA HIS A 102 -15.77 -20.75 -0.57
C HIS A 102 -14.93 -21.49 0.47
N ALA A 103 -15.54 -22.54 1.02
CA ALA A 103 -14.86 -23.57 1.77
C ALA A 103 -13.75 -24.21 0.92
N LEU A 104 -12.62 -24.56 1.55
CA LEU A 104 -12.12 -25.95 1.65
C LEU A 104 -10.73 -25.94 2.32
N GLY A 105 -10.69 -26.46 3.55
CA GLY A 105 -9.60 -27.32 4.05
C GLY A 105 -8.26 -26.68 4.45
N MET A 106 -8.13 -26.29 5.72
CA MET A 106 -6.85 -26.36 6.43
C MET A 106 -7.11 -27.04 7.78
N GLN A 107 -6.65 -28.29 7.89
CA GLN A 107 -6.49 -28.99 9.18
C GLN A 107 -5.34 -28.34 9.95
N PRO A 108 -5.47 -28.10 11.27
CA PRO A 108 -4.33 -27.77 12.10
C PRO A 108 -3.56 -29.06 12.44
N ALA A 109 -2.25 -29.03 12.20
CA ALA A 109 -1.31 -30.00 12.73
C ALA A 109 -1.33 -29.94 14.26
N GLN A 110 -1.73 -31.05 14.89
CA GLN A 110 -1.57 -31.25 16.33
C GLN A 110 -0.15 -31.72 16.61
N HIS A 111 0.54 -30.97 17.46
CA HIS A 111 1.82 -31.28 18.06
C HIS A 111 1.55 -31.58 19.54
N ASP A 112 1.67 -32.83 19.95
CA ASP A 112 1.77 -33.22 21.36
C ASP A 112 2.73 -34.42 21.50
N ASP A 113 3.78 -34.18 22.26
CA ASP A 113 4.83 -35.11 22.70
C ASP A 113 4.30 -36.21 23.63
N VAL A 114 4.53 -37.50 23.32
CA VAL A 114 4.68 -38.59 24.32
C VAL A 114 5.52 -39.77 23.74
N MET A 115 6.66 -40.08 24.37
CA MET A 115 7.40 -41.37 24.34
C MET A 115 6.96 -42.25 25.54
N PRO A 116 7.33 -43.55 25.74
CA PRO A 116 8.13 -44.52 24.95
C PRO A 116 7.55 -45.97 24.90
N CYS A 117 8.32 -46.90 24.28
CA CYS A 117 8.52 -48.33 24.62
C CYS A 117 7.97 -49.47 23.71
N CYS A 118 8.90 -50.39 23.39
CA CYS A 118 8.78 -51.84 23.09
C CYS A 118 8.49 -52.36 21.67
N GLY A 119 9.56 -52.79 20.98
CA GLY A 119 9.72 -54.20 20.52
C GLY A 119 9.12 -54.66 19.18
N GLY A 120 9.96 -55.24 18.31
CA GLY A 120 9.50 -56.28 17.37
C GLY A 120 10.01 -56.24 15.91
N ARG A 121 11.26 -56.66 15.70
CA ARG A 121 11.71 -57.69 14.72
C ARG A 121 11.17 -57.67 13.27
N ALA A 122 12.12 -57.36 12.35
CA ALA A 122 12.42 -57.96 11.05
C ALA A 122 11.32 -58.14 9.98
N GLN A 123 11.55 -57.56 8.79
CA GLN A 123 11.71 -58.33 7.54
C GLN A 123 12.31 -57.50 6.40
N SER A 124 13.09 -58.20 5.60
CA SER A 124 13.96 -57.76 4.51
C SER A 124 13.24 -57.69 3.16
N SER A 125 13.72 -56.82 2.25
CA SER A 125 13.86 -57.02 0.79
C SER A 125 14.23 -55.67 0.17
N SER A 126 15.50 -55.42 -0.15
CA SER A 126 16.29 -55.81 -1.34
C SER A 126 16.13 -54.86 -2.52
N SER A 127 17.29 -54.42 -3.03
CA SER A 127 17.56 -53.97 -4.41
C SER A 127 17.13 -52.53 -4.71
N ILE A 128 17.92 -51.62 -5.30
CA ILE A 128 19.17 -51.59 -6.08
C ILE A 128 19.53 -50.08 -6.14
N ASP A 129 20.72 -49.66 -5.71
CA ASP A 129 21.93 -49.41 -6.51
C ASP A 129 21.91 -48.12 -7.38
N SER A 130 23.05 -47.43 -7.25
CA SER A 130 23.71 -46.47 -8.13
C SER A 130 23.36 -44.97 -7.98
N THR A 131 24.23 -44.13 -7.39
CA THR A 131 25.42 -43.44 -7.99
C THR A 131 25.04 -42.64 -9.25
N MET A 132 25.37 -41.36 -9.47
CA MET A 132 26.53 -40.51 -9.21
C MET A 132 26.06 -39.05 -9.49
N SER A 133 26.28 -38.08 -8.60
CA SER A 133 27.39 -37.11 -8.60
C SER A 133 27.25 -35.90 -9.55
N SER A 134 27.90 -34.81 -9.13
CA SER A 134 28.23 -33.57 -9.87
C SER A 134 27.22 -32.41 -9.72
N VAL A 135 27.42 -31.39 -8.89
CA VAL A 135 28.52 -30.41 -8.77
C VAL A 135 28.51 -29.35 -9.88
N ASN A 136 28.43 -28.09 -9.41
CA ASN A 136 28.99 -26.83 -9.94
C ASN A 136 28.10 -25.78 -10.63
N ARG A 137 28.11 -24.60 -9.96
CA ARG A 137 28.43 -23.23 -10.43
C ARG A 137 27.63 -22.65 -11.60
N ALA A 138 27.03 -21.47 -11.38
CA ALA A 138 27.69 -20.18 -11.60
C ALA A 138 26.67 -19.02 -11.57
N SER A 139 26.92 -18.00 -10.74
CA SER A 139 26.46 -16.62 -11.00
C SER A 139 27.29 -16.03 -12.15
N PRO A 140 26.76 -15.09 -12.96
CA PRO A 140 26.96 -13.66 -12.62
C PRO A 140 25.85 -12.69 -13.12
N SER A 141 25.68 -11.57 -12.41
CA SER A 141 25.12 -10.29 -12.91
C SER A 141 26.18 -9.57 -13.80
N PRO A 142 26.07 -8.29 -14.24
CA PRO A 142 24.95 -7.35 -14.45
C PRO A 142 24.97 -6.70 -15.88
N ARG A 143 24.01 -5.84 -16.24
CA ARG A 143 24.25 -4.77 -17.23
C ARG A 143 23.43 -3.51 -16.93
N ARG A 144 24.17 -2.43 -16.65
CA ARG A 144 23.74 -1.02 -16.64
C ARG A 144 23.68 -0.50 -18.07
N THR A 145 22.74 0.40 -18.36
CA THR A 145 22.99 1.53 -19.26
C THR A 145 22.18 2.73 -18.79
N ALA A 146 22.88 3.85 -18.58
CA ALA A 146 22.35 5.18 -18.28
C ALA A 146 22.60 6.12 -19.49
N ILE A 147 22.30 7.41 -19.31
CA ILE A 147 22.57 8.65 -20.10
C ILE A 147 21.62 8.94 -21.27
N ALA A 148 21.11 10.16 -21.53
CA ALA A 148 21.50 11.57 -21.23
C ALA A 148 20.23 12.49 -21.06
N SER A 149 20.16 13.54 -20.23
CA SER A 149 20.62 14.97 -20.36
C SER A 149 20.17 15.63 -21.69
N VAL A 150 19.57 16.83 -21.83
CA VAL A 150 19.65 18.21 -21.27
C VAL A 150 18.36 18.96 -21.73
N SER A 151 17.84 20.08 -21.20
CA SER A 151 18.42 21.43 -21.13
C SER A 151 17.59 22.38 -20.26
N SER A 152 18.30 23.22 -19.54
CA SER A 152 17.89 24.44 -18.83
C SER A 152 17.62 25.59 -19.82
N VAL A 153 16.59 26.39 -19.58
CA VAL A 153 16.49 27.76 -20.11
C VAL A 153 16.04 28.70 -18.99
N CYS A 154 16.98 29.55 -18.58
CA CYS A 154 16.77 30.73 -17.76
C CYS A 154 15.98 31.79 -18.54
N THR A 155 15.01 32.45 -17.91
CA THR A 155 14.73 33.85 -18.29
C THR A 155 14.35 34.67 -17.07
N SER A 156 15.15 35.71 -16.86
CA SER A 156 15.09 36.70 -15.79
C SER A 156 13.87 37.62 -15.88
N GLY A 157 13.30 37.91 -14.71
CA GLY A 157 13.10 39.26 -14.17
C GLY A 157 12.33 40.32 -14.96
N ARG A 158 11.23 40.79 -14.37
CA ARG A 158 10.99 42.25 -14.20
C ARG A 158 10.00 42.50 -13.05
N ILE A 159 10.54 43.03 -11.97
CA ILE A 159 9.80 43.71 -10.90
C ILE A 159 9.42 45.10 -11.44
N SER A 160 8.13 45.45 -11.38
CA SER A 160 7.68 46.82 -11.61
C SER A 160 6.96 47.28 -10.34
N ILE A 161 7.69 48.03 -9.53
CA ILE A 161 7.16 48.83 -8.43
C ILE A 161 6.67 50.14 -9.05
N ARG A 162 5.42 50.52 -8.81
CA ARG A 162 5.00 51.92 -8.98
C ARG A 162 4.11 52.32 -7.81
N GLN A 163 4.72 53.14 -6.95
CA GLN A 163 4.03 54.01 -5.99
C GLN A 163 3.55 55.25 -6.73
N HIS A 164 2.28 55.61 -6.58
CA HIS A 164 1.80 56.88 -6.05
C HIS A 164 0.27 56.90 -6.02
#